data_AF-A0A1J4KC70-F1
#
_entry.id   AF-A0A1J4KC70-F1
#
_cell.length_a   1.000
_cell.length_b   1.000
_cell.length_c   1.000
_cell.angle_alpha   90.00
_cell.angle_beta   90.00
_cell.angle_gamma   90.00
#
_symmetry.space_group_name_H-M   'P 1'
#
loop_
_entity.id
_entity.type
_entity.pdbx_description
1 polymer ?
#
loop_
_entity_poly.entity_id
_entity_poly.type
_entity_poly.pdbx_seq_one_letter_code
_entity_poly.pdbx_strand_id
1 'polypeptide(L)'
;MEFLTGFIQSTQQSVVDGAQELAEEKNIKQKIFNEAQEYAQLIANHIKNPDSKPPPEFPPLPLDTDNDLIEYYFVLDFLESIGLKFSPTIFRYETQRTNEFVDRAFIRDSLNLRSYDKTPLLVQLIEEIRKSQEK
;
A
#
# COMPACT_ATOMS: atom_id res chain seq x y z
N MET A 1 -2.64 8.69 -33.95
CA MET A 1 -2.52 7.61 -32.94
C MET A 1 -1.06 7.36 -32.59
N GLU A 2 -0.15 7.16 -33.55
CA GLU A 2 1.30 6.94 -33.29
C GLU A 2 1.99 7.99 -32.42
N PHE A 3 1.68 9.28 -32.59
CA PHE A 3 2.27 10.35 -31.76
C PHE A 3 1.94 10.20 -30.26
N LEU A 4 0.68 9.88 -29.94
CA LEU A 4 0.26 9.66 -28.56
C LEU A 4 0.89 8.38 -27.99
N THR A 5 1.00 7.33 -28.81
CA THR A 5 1.66 6.09 -28.41
C THR A 5 3.15 6.31 -28.12
N GLY A 6 3.86 7.02 -29.01
CA GLY A 6 5.29 7.36 -28.83
C GLY A 6 5.54 8.28 -27.64
N PHE A 7 4.66 9.25 -27.39
CA PHE A 7 4.74 10.13 -26.22
C PHE A 7 4.49 9.41 -24.90
N ILE A 8 3.49 8.52 -24.84
CA ILE A 8 3.21 7.69 -23.65
C ILE A 8 4.41 6.78 -23.36
N GLN A 9 4.99 6.17 -24.40
CA GLN A 9 6.09 5.23 -24.27
C GLN A 9 7.39 5.93 -23.85
N SER A 10 7.69 7.11 -24.38
CA SER A 10 8.87 7.89 -23.97
C SER A 10 8.76 8.41 -22.54
N THR A 11 7.57 8.82 -22.10
CA THR A 11 7.33 9.28 -20.73
C THR A 11 7.46 8.14 -19.73
N GLN A 12 6.91 6.96 -20.05
CA GLN A 12 7.07 5.76 -19.23
C GLN A 12 8.53 5.34 -19.11
N GLN A 13 9.28 5.37 -20.22
CA GLN A 13 10.70 5.04 -20.21
C GLN A 13 11.50 6.01 -19.34
N SER A 14 11.25 7.33 -19.44
CA SER A 14 11.94 8.33 -18.61
C SER A 14 11.66 8.16 -17.11
N VAL A 15 10.45 7.76 -16.73
CA VAL A 15 10.12 7.46 -15.32
C VAL A 15 10.84 6.21 -14.84
N VAL A 16 10.91 5.16 -15.67
CA VAL A 16 11.63 3.92 -15.35
C VAL A 16 13.13 4.19 -15.20
N ASP A 17 13.72 4.94 -16.13
CA ASP A 17 15.13 5.30 -16.11
C ASP A 17 15.48 6.12 -14.86
N GLY A 18 14.66 7.12 -14.52
CA GLY A 18 14.85 7.91 -13.30
C GLY A 18 14.69 7.10 -12.02
N ALA A 19 13.76 6.14 -11.98
CA ALA A 19 13.64 5.22 -10.85
C ALA A 19 14.87 4.31 -10.72
N GLN A 20 15.46 3.90 -11.85
CA GLN A 20 16.63 3.02 -11.87
C GLN A 20 17.90 3.77 -11.44
N GLU A 21 18.11 5.00 -11.92
CA GLU A 21 19.19 5.87 -11.45
C GLU A 21 19.11 6.12 -9.95
N LEU A 22 17.91 6.44 -9.44
CA LEU A 22 17.70 6.67 -8.01
C LEU A 22 18.00 5.41 -7.18
N ALA A 23 17.60 4.24 -7.68
CA ALA A 23 17.87 2.96 -7.02
C ALA A 23 19.37 2.64 -6.96
N GLU A 24 20.13 3.02 -7.99
CA GLU A 24 21.57 2.85 -8.07
C GLU A 24 22.31 3.86 -7.19
N GLU A 25 21.97 5.15 -7.27
CA GLU A 25 22.55 6.23 -6.44
C GLU A 25 22.38 5.93 -4.94
N LYS A 26 21.18 5.50 -4.53
CA LYS A 26 20.88 5.20 -3.13
C LYS A 26 21.33 3.80 -2.70
N ASN A 27 21.97 3.04 -3.58
CA ASN A 27 22.42 1.66 -3.35
C ASN A 27 21.30 0.76 -2.78
N ILE A 28 20.05 1.00 -3.22
CA ILE A 28 18.86 0.36 -2.66
C ILE A 28 18.95 -1.15 -2.85
N LYS A 29 19.36 -1.58 -4.05
CA LYS A 29 19.53 -3.01 -4.38
C LYS A 29 20.49 -3.71 -3.41
N GLN A 30 21.64 -3.10 -3.13
CA GLN A 30 22.63 -3.70 -2.23
C GLN A 30 22.14 -3.75 -0.79
N LYS A 31 21.46 -2.69 -0.32
CA LYS A 31 20.86 -2.67 1.02
C LYS A 31 19.81 -3.75 1.20
N ILE A 32 18.88 -3.87 0.25
CA ILE A 32 17.85 -4.92 0.25
C ILE A 32 18.49 -6.31 0.26
N PHE A 33 19.53 -6.52 -0.56
CA PHE A 33 20.22 -7.81 -0.62
C PHE A 33 20.91 -8.16 0.70
N ASN A 34 21.59 -7.19 1.33
CA ASN A 34 22.26 -7.38 2.61
C ASN A 34 21.23 -7.68 3.72
N GLU A 35 20.15 -6.90 3.80
CA GLU A 35 19.07 -7.14 4.76
C GLU A 35 18.47 -8.54 4.55
N ALA A 36 18.12 -8.91 3.31
CA ALA A 36 17.57 -10.22 3.00
C ALA A 36 18.53 -11.36 3.40
N GLN A 37 19.83 -11.18 3.20
CA GLN A 37 20.85 -12.14 3.60
C GLN A 37 20.94 -12.27 5.13
N GLU A 38 20.91 -11.15 5.86
CA GLU A 38 20.91 -11.14 7.34
C GLU A 38 19.68 -11.85 7.91
N TYR A 39 18.49 -11.56 7.38
CA TYR A 39 17.26 -12.25 7.77
C TYR A 39 17.34 -13.76 7.48
N ALA A 40 17.78 -14.14 6.28
CA ALA A 40 17.91 -15.54 5.91
C ALA A 40 18.88 -16.29 6.83
N GLN A 41 19.99 -15.67 7.21
CA GLN A 41 20.94 -16.24 8.17
C GLN A 41 20.34 -16.40 9.57
N LEU A 42 19.64 -15.37 10.07
CA LEU A 42 18.96 -15.45 11.36
C LEU A 42 17.94 -16.60 11.39
N ILE A 43 17.10 -16.70 10.36
CA ILE A 43 16.11 -17.77 10.22
C ILE A 43 16.80 -19.13 10.15
N ALA A 44 17.83 -19.28 9.31
CA ALA A 44 18.54 -20.55 9.16
C ALA A 44 19.25 -21.00 10.45
N ASN A 45 19.83 -20.05 11.19
CA ASN A 45 20.48 -20.33 12.47
C ASN A 45 19.46 -20.75 13.53
N HIS A 46 18.31 -20.09 13.59
CA HIS A 46 17.23 -20.44 14.52
C HIS A 46 16.60 -21.81 14.21
N ILE A 47 16.45 -22.17 12.93
CA ILE A 47 16.01 -23.52 12.53
C ILE A 47 17.00 -24.60 12.97
N LYS A 48 18.31 -24.34 12.88
CA LYS A 48 19.36 -25.31 13.26
C LYS A 48 19.59 -25.38 14.77
N ASN A 49 19.41 -24.27 15.47
CA ASN A 49 19.60 -24.16 16.91
C ASN A 49 18.45 -23.30 17.50
N PRO A 50 17.43 -23.94 18.11
CA PRO A 50 16.30 -23.24 18.72
C PRO A 50 16.68 -22.25 19.83
N ASP A 51 17.85 -22.43 20.46
CA ASP A 51 18.35 -21.52 21.52
C ASP A 51 19.00 -20.24 20.96
N SER A 52 19.16 -20.13 19.63
CA SER A 52 19.68 -18.91 18.99
C SER A 52 18.60 -17.83 18.86
N LYS A 53 19.01 -16.58 18.56
CA LYS A 53 18.12 -15.42 18.48
C LYS A 53 16.93 -15.72 17.53
N PRO A 54 15.67 -15.57 18.00
CA PRO A 54 14.51 -15.80 17.14
C PRO A 54 14.45 -14.79 16.00
N PRO A 55 13.88 -15.17 14.85
CA PRO A 55 13.55 -14.23 13.80
C PRO A 55 12.67 -13.10 14.35
N PRO A 56 12.83 -11.87 13.85
CA PRO A 56 11.96 -10.78 14.25
C PRO A 56 10.52 -11.03 13.78
N GLU A 57 9.58 -10.68 14.63
CA GLU A 57 8.15 -10.76 14.36
C GLU A 57 7.66 -9.43 13.79
N PHE A 58 6.79 -9.50 12.78
CA PHE A 58 6.10 -8.35 12.22
C PHE A 58 4.64 -8.42 12.69
N PRO A 59 4.26 -7.66 13.72
CA PRO A 59 2.91 -7.74 14.25
C PRO A 59 1.90 -7.22 13.23
N PRO A 60 0.68 -7.79 13.19
CA PRO A 60 -0.39 -7.24 12.37
C PRO A 60 -0.78 -5.85 12.85
N LEU A 61 -1.28 -5.03 11.92
CA LEU A 61 -1.91 -3.77 12.27
C LEU A 61 -3.11 -4.07 13.20
N PRO A 62 -3.14 -3.52 14.43
CA PRO A 62 -4.26 -3.72 15.33
C PRO A 62 -5.50 -3.04 14.73
N LEU A 63 -6.56 -3.82 14.55
CA LEU A 63 -7.86 -3.35 14.04
C LEU A 63 -8.88 -3.75 15.11
N ASP A 64 -8.77 -3.11 16.27
CA ASP A 64 -9.50 -3.51 17.47
C ASP A 64 -10.93 -2.96 17.48
N THR A 65 -11.19 -1.94 16.66
CA THR A 65 -12.50 -1.30 16.53
C THR A 65 -12.97 -1.22 15.07
N ASP A 66 -14.28 -1.05 14.88
CA ASP A 66 -14.86 -0.81 13.54
C ASP A 66 -14.29 0.45 12.89
N ASN A 67 -13.92 1.46 13.68
CA ASN A 67 -13.29 2.68 13.16
C ASN A 67 -11.91 2.40 12.59
N ASP A 68 -11.09 1.59 13.27
CA ASP A 68 -9.76 1.22 12.78
C ASP A 68 -9.86 0.46 11.44
N LEU A 69 -10.86 -0.43 11.34
CA LEU A 69 -11.14 -1.16 10.11
C LEU A 69 -11.58 -0.22 8.97
N ILE A 70 -12.43 0.76 9.27
CA ILE A 70 -12.86 1.78 8.30
C ILE A 70 -11.66 2.63 7.83
N GLU A 71 -10.78 3.05 8.74
CA GLU A 71 -9.57 3.80 8.40
C GLU A 71 -8.64 2.99 7.50
N TYR A 72 -8.42 1.72 7.84
CA TYR A 72 -7.67 0.78 7.01
C TYR A 72 -8.26 0.70 5.59
N TYR A 73 -9.58 0.53 5.48
CA TYR A 73 -10.22 0.46 4.18
C TYR A 73 -10.21 1.78 3.41
N PHE A 74 -10.23 2.94 4.07
CA PHE A 74 -10.07 4.21 3.39
C PHE A 74 -8.73 4.32 2.66
N VAL A 75 -7.65 3.88 3.31
CA VAL A 75 -6.32 3.87 2.70
C VAL A 75 -6.28 2.87 1.55
N LEU A 76 -6.76 1.64 1.77
CA LEU A 76 -6.74 0.61 0.74
C LEU A 76 -7.60 1.01 -0.48
N ASP A 77 -8.80 1.54 -0.25
CA ASP A 77 -9.70 2.06 -1.28
C ASP A 77 -9.06 3.18 -2.09
N PHE A 78 -8.37 4.09 -1.41
CA PHE A 78 -7.68 5.19 -2.06
C PHE A 78 -6.61 4.67 -3.01
N LEU A 79 -5.72 3.79 -2.54
CA LEU A 79 -4.64 3.22 -3.34
C LEU A 79 -5.17 2.47 -4.57
N GLU A 80 -6.25 1.71 -4.41
CA GLU A 80 -6.91 0.99 -5.51
C GLU A 80 -7.60 1.94 -6.50
N SER A 81 -8.32 2.94 -6.00
CA SER A 81 -9.10 3.88 -6.81
C SER A 81 -8.25 4.79 -7.68
N ILE A 82 -7.07 5.20 -7.20
CA ILE A 82 -6.13 6.03 -7.99
C ILE A 82 -5.29 5.20 -8.98
N GLY A 83 -5.48 3.88 -9.02
CA GLY A 83 -4.86 2.99 -10.00
C GLY A 83 -3.43 2.56 -9.69
N LEU A 84 -3.00 2.58 -8.42
CA LEU A 84 -1.69 2.04 -8.04
C LEU A 84 -1.70 0.51 -8.12
N LYS A 85 -0.89 -0.06 -9.01
CA LYS A 85 -0.92 -1.51 -9.29
C LYS A 85 -0.32 -2.39 -8.18
N PHE A 86 0.68 -1.88 -7.47
CA PHE A 86 1.44 -2.66 -6.49
C PHE A 86 1.17 -2.23 -5.05
N SER A 87 0.93 -0.94 -4.84
CA SER A 87 0.76 -0.36 -3.50
C SER A 87 -0.35 -0.99 -2.67
N PRO A 88 -1.56 -1.31 -3.20
CA PRO A 88 -2.58 -2.01 -2.42
C PRO A 88 -2.12 -3.37 -1.91
N THR A 89 -1.41 -4.12 -2.76
CA THR A 89 -0.85 -5.42 -2.38
C THR A 89 0.23 -5.27 -1.33
N ILE A 90 1.19 -4.36 -1.52
CA ILE A 90 2.24 -4.09 -0.54
C ILE A 90 1.63 -3.68 0.80
N PHE A 91 0.65 -2.76 0.78
CA PHE A 91 -0.04 -2.31 1.98
C PHE A 91 -0.70 -3.46 2.75
N ARG A 92 -1.39 -4.39 2.06
CA ARG A 92 -1.94 -5.60 2.68
C ARG A 92 -0.87 -6.48 3.33
N TYR A 93 0.29 -6.64 2.69
CA TYR A 93 1.40 -7.43 3.26
C TYR A 93 2.06 -6.73 4.45
N GLU A 94 2.36 -5.44 4.34
CA GLU A 94 3.01 -4.67 5.41
C GLU A 94 2.13 -4.58 6.66
N THR A 95 0.81 -4.55 6.50
CA THR A 95 -0.15 -4.56 7.60
C THR A 95 -0.47 -5.97 8.13
N GLN A 96 0.08 -7.01 7.51
CA GLN A 96 -0.27 -8.43 7.75
C GLN A 96 -1.77 -8.74 7.58
N ARG A 97 -2.44 -8.03 6.66
CA ARG A 97 -3.86 -8.18 6.31
C ARG A 97 -4.03 -8.64 4.86
N THR A 98 -3.39 -9.77 4.54
CA THR A 98 -3.24 -10.25 3.15
C THR A 98 -4.55 -10.66 2.47
N ASN A 99 -5.56 -11.04 3.25
CA ASN A 99 -6.86 -11.49 2.77
C ASN A 99 -7.98 -10.44 2.90
N GLU A 100 -7.66 -9.24 3.40
CA GLU A 100 -8.62 -8.17 3.54
C GLU A 100 -8.76 -7.42 2.21
N PHE A 101 -9.99 -7.28 1.73
CA PHE A 101 -10.31 -6.51 0.52
C PHE A 101 -11.28 -5.40 0.89
N VAL A 102 -11.22 -4.29 0.16
CA VAL A 102 -12.07 -3.13 0.44
C VAL A 102 -13.53 -3.52 0.26
N ASP A 103 -14.30 -3.47 1.33
CA ASP A 103 -15.76 -3.46 1.26
C ASP A 103 -16.27 -2.02 1.13
N ARG A 104 -16.30 -1.53 -0.12
CA ARG A 104 -16.80 -0.19 -0.41
C ARG A 104 -18.28 -0.01 -0.05
N ALA A 105 -19.08 -1.07 -0.09
CA ALA A 105 -20.51 -0.98 0.21
C ALA A 105 -20.69 -0.74 1.71
N PHE A 106 -20.01 -1.53 2.54
CA PHE A 106 -20.02 -1.39 3.99
C PHE A 106 -19.65 0.03 4.45
N ILE A 107 -18.56 0.60 3.94
CA ILE A 107 -18.09 1.95 4.34
C ILE A 107 -19.06 3.03 3.90
N ARG A 108 -19.58 2.92 2.67
CA ARG A 108 -20.55 3.86 2.14
C ARG A 108 -21.82 3.88 2.97
N ASP A 109 -22.34 2.71 3.31
CA ASP A 109 -23.59 2.60 4.05
C ASP A 109 -23.39 3.06 5.51
N SER A 110 -22.23 2.76 6.10
CA SER A 110 -21.86 3.20 7.46
C SER A 110 -21.74 4.72 7.59
N LEU A 111 -21.25 5.40 6.54
CA LEU A 111 -20.96 6.84 6.55
C LEU A 111 -21.88 7.67 5.65
N ASN A 112 -22.90 7.04 5.08
CA ASN A 112 -23.85 7.64 4.13
C ASN A 112 -23.16 8.37 2.95
N LEU A 113 -22.13 7.74 2.38
CA LEU A 113 -21.36 8.28 1.24
C LEU A 113 -21.98 7.91 -0.11
N ARG A 114 -21.58 8.64 -1.16
CA ARG A 114 -22.15 8.48 -2.51
C ARG A 114 -21.75 7.15 -3.13
N SER A 115 -22.72 6.54 -3.82
CA SER A 115 -22.60 5.20 -4.38
C SER A 115 -22.24 5.13 -5.86
N TYR A 116 -22.43 6.22 -6.59
CA TYR A 116 -22.49 6.23 -8.05
C TYR A 116 -21.19 6.62 -8.75
N ASP A 117 -20.19 7.14 -8.03
CA ASP A 117 -18.90 7.53 -8.61
C ASP A 117 -17.72 6.72 -8.04
N LYS A 118 -16.63 6.67 -8.82
CA LYS A 118 -15.41 5.93 -8.49
C LYS A 118 -14.40 6.75 -7.67
N THR A 119 -14.80 7.91 -7.17
CA THR A 119 -13.93 8.74 -6.34
C THR A 119 -13.54 7.94 -5.10
N PRO A 120 -12.27 8.00 -4.63
CA PRO A 120 -11.89 7.38 -3.36
C PRO A 120 -12.83 7.79 -2.23
N LEU A 121 -13.25 6.84 -1.40
CA LEU A 121 -14.21 7.07 -0.31
C LEU A 121 -13.68 8.09 0.70
N LEU A 122 -12.36 8.10 0.93
CA LEU A 122 -11.70 9.09 1.78
C LEU A 122 -11.89 10.52 1.26
N VAL A 123 -11.78 10.71 -0.06
CA VAL A 123 -11.99 12.02 -0.70
C VAL A 123 -13.45 12.44 -0.57
N GLN A 124 -14.39 11.50 -0.78
CA GLN A 124 -15.81 11.77 -0.59
C GLN A 124 -16.12 12.19 0.85
N LEU A 125 -15.54 11.53 1.86
CA LEU A 125 -15.70 11.90 3.26
C LEU A 125 -15.18 13.32 3.55
N ILE A 126 -13.99 13.66 3.06
CA ILE A 126 -13.40 14.99 3.23
C ILE A 126 -14.31 16.07 2.61
N GLU A 127 -14.89 15.80 1.44
CA GLU A 127 -15.84 16.73 0.81
C GLU A 127 -17.10 16.95 1.66
N GLU A 128 -17.67 15.89 2.25
CA GLU A 128 -18.83 16.02 3.12
C GLU A 128 -18.52 16.79 4.41
N ILE A 129 -17.35 16.53 5.03
CA ILE A 129 -16.87 17.30 6.18
C ILE A 129 -16.77 18.78 5.83
N ARG A 130 -16.15 19.12 4.70
CA ARG A 130 -16.02 20.53 4.25
C ARG A 130 -17.38 21.20 4.05
N LYS A 131 -18.33 20.53 3.37
CA LYS A 131 -19.69 21.05 3.17
C LYS A 131 -20.44 21.30 4.48
N SER A 132 -20.20 20.48 5.50
CA SER A 132 -20.82 20.67 6.82
C SER A 132 -20.26 21.88 7.58
N GLN A 133 -19.01 22.27 7.33
CA GLN A 133 -18.36 23.42 7.97
C GLN A 133 -18.68 24.76 7.28
N GLU A 134 -19.09 24.73 6.02
CA GLU A 134 -19.50 25.91 5.24
C GLU A 134 -20.96 26.33 5.48
N LYS A 135 -21.70 25.62 6.35
CA LYS A 135 -23.08 25.93 6.77
C LYS A 135 -23.11 26.61 8.14
#